data_AF-A0A0F8W5J0-F1
#
_entry.id   AF-A0A0F8W5J0-F1
#
_cell.length_a   1.000
_cell.length_b   1.000
_cell.length_c   1.000
_cell.angle_alpha   90.00
_cell.angle_beta   90.00
_cell.angle_gamma   90.00
#
_symmetry.space_group_name_H-M   'P 1'
#
loop_
_entity.id
_entity.type
_entity.pdbx_description
1 polymer ?
#
loop_
_entity_poly.entity_id
_entity_poly.type
_entity_poly.pdbx_seq_one_letter_code
_entity_poly.pdbx_strand_id
1 'polypeptide(L)'
;MVSFNGWIDGLTATLIIISSVSFGLISLYKSVKLKAKLLSVAGIAMIFVGFLWLGPTVDLFMVLSTGTNLNPIPLYSLLSYLWVAPALIFAIYLGGELIFPKRKWILVGIFIALGVIFEYFLWFHTTESFTWNLANPGEDLIDASFVRLHPTFLMVAVFLVATLVLLGIGFFIKAKQATGELRRKFFYLGFGFTLFVVCGALDSIIPPGITIGFVRVAMATFALWMYLGLKT
;
A
#
# COMPACT_ATOMS: atom_id res chain seq x y z
N MET A 1 -25.14 7.92 -13.30
CA MET A 1 -24.04 8.93 -13.23
C MET A 1 -23.21 8.59 -12.00
N VAL A 2 -21.88 8.78 -11.97
CA VAL A 2 -21.08 8.41 -10.77
C VAL A 2 -21.54 9.26 -9.57
N SER A 3 -21.84 8.60 -8.47
CA SER A 3 -22.31 9.25 -7.24
C SER A 3 -21.19 10.11 -6.62
N PHE A 4 -21.56 11.04 -5.73
CA PHE A 4 -20.57 11.86 -5.04
C PHE A 4 -19.57 11.01 -4.22
N ASN A 5 -20.06 9.95 -3.57
CA ASN A 5 -19.19 9.03 -2.82
C ASN A 5 -18.30 8.22 -3.76
N GLY A 6 -18.84 7.75 -4.89
CA GLY A 6 -18.05 7.05 -5.91
C GLY A 6 -16.93 7.91 -6.49
N TRP A 7 -17.18 9.22 -6.68
CA TRP A 7 -16.14 10.17 -7.08
C TRP A 7 -15.05 10.32 -6.03
N ILE A 8 -15.41 10.51 -4.74
CA ILE A 8 -14.42 10.63 -3.66
C ILE A 8 -13.57 9.36 -3.56
N ASP A 9 -14.22 8.20 -3.51
CA ASP A 9 -13.57 6.90 -3.39
C ASP A 9 -12.57 6.69 -4.53
N GLY A 10 -13.05 6.74 -5.78
CA GLY A 10 -12.25 6.44 -6.95
C GLY A 10 -11.15 7.48 -7.24
N LEU A 11 -11.42 8.79 -7.09
CA LEU A 11 -10.41 9.81 -7.38
C LEU A 11 -9.29 9.80 -6.35
N THR A 12 -9.61 9.59 -5.08
CA THR A 12 -8.58 9.55 -4.03
C THR A 12 -7.77 8.25 -4.06
N ALA A 13 -8.38 7.12 -4.44
CA ALA A 13 -7.65 5.90 -4.79
C ALA A 13 -6.69 6.13 -5.97
N THR A 14 -7.19 6.76 -7.04
CA THR A 14 -6.39 7.06 -8.24
C THR A 14 -5.24 8.01 -7.92
N LEU A 15 -5.45 8.98 -7.04
CA LEU A 15 -4.40 9.90 -6.57
C LEU A 15 -3.25 9.15 -5.88
N ILE A 16 -3.55 8.13 -5.06
CA ILE A 16 -2.53 7.29 -4.42
C ILE A 16 -1.70 6.55 -5.48
N ILE A 17 -2.36 5.96 -6.49
CA ILE A 17 -1.67 5.27 -7.59
C ILE A 17 -0.78 6.25 -8.35
N ILE A 18 -1.32 7.38 -8.80
CA ILE A 18 -0.58 8.38 -9.59
C ILE A 18 0.64 8.86 -8.80
N SER A 19 0.48 9.21 -7.52
CA SER A 19 1.59 9.65 -6.67
C SER A 19 2.65 8.56 -6.55
N SER A 20 2.24 7.35 -6.19
CA SER A 20 3.14 6.23 -5.91
C SER A 20 3.88 5.75 -7.15
N VAL A 21 3.19 5.66 -8.28
CA VAL A 21 3.80 5.32 -9.58
C VAL A 21 4.74 6.42 -10.03
N SER A 22 4.36 7.70 -9.92
CA SER A 22 5.22 8.83 -10.32
C SER A 22 6.53 8.86 -9.54
N PHE A 23 6.46 8.83 -8.20
CA PHE A 23 7.67 8.80 -7.36
C PHE A 23 8.44 7.48 -7.49
N GLY A 24 7.74 6.37 -7.72
CA GLY A 24 8.34 5.07 -8.02
C GLY A 24 9.19 5.10 -9.28
N LEU A 25 8.63 5.59 -10.38
CA LEU A 25 9.31 5.73 -11.67
C LEU A 25 10.45 6.76 -11.60
N ILE A 26 10.27 7.89 -10.92
CA ILE A 26 11.35 8.87 -10.68
C ILE A 26 12.51 8.22 -9.92
N SER A 27 12.21 7.41 -8.90
CA SER A 27 13.21 6.70 -8.11
C SER A 27 13.97 5.67 -8.95
N LEU A 28 13.26 4.88 -9.76
CA LEU A 28 13.85 3.92 -10.70
C LEU A 28 14.73 4.61 -11.75
N TYR A 29 14.28 5.73 -12.30
CA TYR A 29 15.06 6.48 -13.26
C TYR A 29 16.37 7.01 -12.66
N LYS A 30 16.29 7.60 -11.46
CA LYS A 30 17.47 8.11 -10.75
C LYS A 30 18.38 6.98 -10.28
N SER A 31 17.84 5.83 -9.89
CA SER A 31 18.63 4.72 -9.41
C SER A 31 19.53 4.14 -10.49
N VAL A 32 19.07 4.11 -11.75
CA VAL A 32 19.89 3.73 -12.91
C VAL A 32 21.03 4.73 -13.11
N LYS A 33 20.73 6.04 -13.09
CA LYS A 33 21.74 7.09 -13.26
C LYS A 33 22.81 7.10 -12.17
N LEU A 34 22.39 6.88 -10.93
CA LEU A 34 23.26 6.94 -9.74
C LEU A 34 23.83 5.57 -9.34
N LYS A 35 23.47 4.49 -10.05
CA LYS A 35 23.75 3.10 -9.67
C LYS A 35 23.33 2.77 -8.22
N ALA A 36 22.27 3.40 -7.74
CA ALA A 36 21.80 3.31 -6.36
C ALA A 36 20.77 2.18 -6.19
N LYS A 37 21.24 0.97 -5.84
CA LYS A 37 20.38 -0.23 -5.72
C LYS A 37 19.16 -0.01 -4.80
N LEU A 38 19.34 0.62 -3.64
CA LEU A 38 18.26 0.81 -2.66
C LEU A 38 17.15 1.74 -3.17
N LEU A 39 17.51 2.73 -3.98
CA LEU A 39 16.53 3.62 -4.61
C LEU A 39 15.67 2.85 -5.63
N SER A 40 16.24 1.84 -6.29
CA SER A 40 15.48 0.94 -7.17
C SER A 40 14.45 0.12 -6.39
N VAL A 41 14.90 -0.51 -5.30
CA VAL A 41 14.04 -1.33 -4.42
C VAL A 41 12.89 -0.49 -3.87
N ALA A 42 13.18 0.72 -3.39
CA ALA A 42 12.14 1.62 -2.90
C ALA A 42 11.19 2.08 -4.00
N GLY A 43 11.70 2.33 -5.21
CA GLY A 43 10.87 2.65 -6.37
C GLY A 43 9.84 1.56 -6.67
N ILE A 44 10.28 0.29 -6.66
CA ILE A 44 9.40 -0.88 -6.83
C ILE A 44 8.40 -0.99 -5.67
N ALA A 45 8.87 -0.84 -4.43
CA ALA A 45 8.00 -0.88 -3.25
C ALA A 45 6.88 0.17 -3.32
N MET A 46 7.22 1.41 -3.70
CA MET A 46 6.24 2.49 -3.86
C MET A 46 5.18 2.12 -4.91
N ILE A 47 5.57 1.60 -6.07
CA ILE A 47 4.63 1.18 -7.12
C ILE A 47 3.65 0.14 -6.59
N PHE A 48 4.15 -0.93 -5.94
CA PHE A 48 3.28 -1.98 -5.39
C PHE A 48 2.38 -1.49 -4.25
N VAL A 49 2.87 -0.57 -3.40
CA VAL A 49 2.01 0.08 -2.39
C VAL A 49 0.89 0.87 -3.07
N GLY A 50 1.20 1.62 -4.13
CA GLY A 50 0.18 2.34 -4.89
C GLY A 50 -0.89 1.41 -5.45
N PHE A 51 -0.47 0.26 -5.98
CA PHE A 51 -1.34 -0.75 -6.55
C PHE A 51 -2.31 -1.39 -5.56
N LEU A 52 -2.16 -1.16 -4.26
CA LEU A 52 -3.17 -1.59 -3.27
C LEU A 52 -4.54 -0.93 -3.47
N TRP A 53 -4.61 0.17 -4.23
CA TRP A 53 -5.86 0.86 -4.59
C TRP A 53 -6.29 0.61 -6.05
N LEU A 54 -5.75 -0.41 -6.73
CA LEU A 54 -6.13 -0.71 -8.12
C LEU A 54 -7.60 -1.11 -8.27
N GLY A 55 -8.19 -1.85 -7.32
CA GLY A 55 -9.61 -2.21 -7.36
C GLY A 55 -10.53 -0.99 -7.52
N PRO A 56 -10.55 -0.03 -6.58
CA PRO A 56 -11.39 1.16 -6.67
C PRO A 56 -11.04 2.06 -7.87
N THR A 57 -9.78 2.15 -8.27
CA THR A 57 -9.41 2.92 -9.46
C THR A 57 -9.96 2.30 -10.73
N VAL A 58 -9.80 0.98 -10.93
CA VAL A 58 -10.31 0.30 -12.12
C VAL A 58 -11.83 0.32 -12.12
N ASP A 59 -12.48 0.13 -10.97
CA ASP A 59 -13.94 0.20 -10.86
C ASP A 59 -14.47 1.58 -11.26
N LEU A 60 -13.84 2.67 -10.80
CA LEU A 60 -14.20 4.03 -11.23
C LEU A 60 -14.13 4.17 -12.76
N PHE A 61 -13.03 3.74 -13.38
CA PHE A 61 -12.88 3.85 -14.83
C PHE A 61 -13.88 2.95 -15.59
N MET A 62 -14.22 1.78 -15.06
CA MET A 62 -15.27 0.92 -15.61
C MET A 62 -16.62 1.60 -15.58
N VAL A 63 -17.02 2.18 -14.44
CA VAL A 63 -18.29 2.91 -14.33
C VAL A 63 -18.32 4.11 -15.27
N LEU A 64 -17.22 4.88 -15.37
CA LEU A 64 -17.14 6.04 -16.26
C LEU A 64 -17.22 5.70 -17.75
N SER A 65 -16.62 4.57 -18.15
CA SER A 65 -16.51 4.21 -19.57
C SER A 65 -17.65 3.32 -20.07
N THR A 66 -18.16 2.43 -19.22
CA THR A 66 -19.16 1.42 -19.59
C THR A 66 -20.49 1.58 -18.87
N GLY A 67 -20.57 2.42 -17.83
CA GLY A 67 -21.74 2.51 -16.95
C GLY A 67 -21.93 1.29 -16.05
N THR A 68 -20.94 0.39 -15.96
CA THR A 68 -21.01 -0.84 -15.15
C THR A 68 -19.79 -0.97 -14.25
N ASN A 69 -19.97 -1.57 -13.07
CA ASN A 69 -18.87 -1.92 -12.16
C ASN A 69 -18.07 -3.13 -12.66
N LEU A 70 -16.93 -3.37 -12.03
CA LEU A 70 -16.12 -4.58 -12.18
C LEU A 70 -16.96 -5.85 -11.97
N ASN A 71 -16.93 -6.72 -12.97
CA ASN A 71 -17.61 -8.01 -12.96
C ASN A 71 -16.63 -9.09 -13.48
N PRO A 72 -16.36 -10.17 -12.72
CA PRO A 72 -16.95 -10.55 -11.44
C PRO A 72 -16.48 -9.69 -10.26
N ILE A 73 -17.38 -9.40 -9.31
CA ILE A 73 -17.14 -8.53 -8.13
C ILE A 73 -15.86 -8.91 -7.35
N PRO A 74 -15.53 -10.20 -7.10
CA PRO A 74 -14.30 -10.56 -6.39
C PRO A 74 -13.00 -10.04 -7.03
N LEU A 75 -13.02 -9.73 -8.33
CA LEU A 75 -11.88 -9.12 -9.02
C LEU A 75 -11.46 -7.78 -8.40
N TYR A 76 -12.41 -7.02 -7.84
CA TYR A 76 -12.11 -5.80 -7.11
C TYR A 76 -11.10 -6.05 -5.97
N SER A 77 -11.38 -7.03 -5.11
CA SER A 77 -10.51 -7.35 -3.97
C SER A 77 -9.20 -7.97 -4.42
N LEU A 78 -9.21 -8.82 -5.45
CA LEU A 78 -7.98 -9.40 -5.99
C LEU A 78 -7.03 -8.30 -6.49
N LEU A 79 -7.55 -7.35 -7.28
CA LEU A 79 -6.77 -6.22 -7.79
C LEU A 79 -6.20 -5.34 -6.68
N SER A 80 -6.93 -5.12 -5.59
CA SER A 80 -6.46 -4.34 -4.45
C SER A 80 -5.43 -5.09 -3.59
N TYR A 81 -5.56 -6.41 -3.43
CA TYR A 81 -4.78 -7.12 -2.40
C TYR A 81 -3.66 -8.03 -2.92
N LEU A 82 -3.59 -8.36 -4.21
CA LEU A 82 -2.48 -9.19 -4.76
C LEU A 82 -1.11 -8.50 -4.62
N TRP A 83 -1.11 -7.19 -4.40
CA TRP A 83 0.11 -6.39 -4.28
C TRP A 83 0.65 -6.31 -2.85
N VAL A 84 -0.10 -6.83 -1.86
CA VAL A 84 0.31 -6.80 -0.44
C VAL A 84 1.64 -7.54 -0.26
N ALA A 85 1.74 -8.78 -0.73
CA ALA A 85 2.95 -9.57 -0.55
C ALA A 85 4.16 -8.96 -1.30
N PRO A 86 4.07 -8.59 -2.60
CA PRO A 86 5.14 -7.88 -3.29
C PRO A 86 5.57 -6.59 -2.57
N ALA A 87 4.63 -5.70 -2.23
CA ALA A 87 4.93 -4.45 -1.55
C ALA A 87 5.71 -4.68 -0.25
N LEU A 88 5.26 -5.64 0.55
CA LEU A 88 5.84 -5.97 1.84
C LEU A 88 7.24 -6.58 1.71
N ILE A 89 7.46 -7.48 0.76
CA ILE A 89 8.77 -8.09 0.51
C ILE A 89 9.82 -7.02 0.18
N PHE A 90 9.50 -6.09 -0.72
CA PHE A 90 10.42 -5.00 -1.08
C PHE A 90 10.61 -4.00 0.06
N ALA A 91 9.56 -3.69 0.82
CA ALA A 91 9.64 -2.81 1.99
C ALA A 91 10.52 -3.42 3.11
N ILE A 92 10.36 -4.70 3.41
CA ILE A 92 11.16 -5.43 4.39
C ILE A 92 12.60 -5.60 3.92
N TYR A 93 12.83 -5.82 2.62
CA TYR A 93 14.19 -5.81 2.07
C TYR A 93 14.85 -4.45 2.32
N LEU A 94 14.16 -3.35 2.00
CA LEU A 94 14.67 -1.98 2.18
C LEU A 94 15.00 -1.69 3.65
N GLY A 95 14.07 -1.96 4.57
CA GLY A 95 14.29 -1.79 6.00
C GLY A 95 15.36 -2.73 6.54
N GLY A 96 15.38 -3.97 6.07
CA GLY A 96 16.40 -4.96 6.43
C GLY A 96 17.80 -4.49 6.06
N GLU A 97 18.00 -3.94 4.86
CA GLU A 97 19.30 -3.39 4.46
C GLU A 97 19.73 -2.21 5.33
N LEU A 98 18.81 -1.31 5.65
CA LEU A 98 19.10 -0.05 6.35
C LEU A 98 19.18 -0.18 7.87
N ILE A 99 18.44 -1.11 8.46
CA ILE A 99 18.27 -1.24 9.92
C ILE A 99 18.97 -2.50 10.44
N PHE A 100 18.82 -3.65 9.75
CA PHE A 100 19.25 -4.97 10.21
C PHE A 100 20.01 -5.78 9.13
N PRO A 101 21.13 -5.27 8.55
CA PRO A 101 21.72 -5.83 7.34
C PRO A 101 22.13 -7.30 7.47
N LYS A 102 22.56 -7.73 8.66
CA LYS A 102 22.95 -9.12 8.96
C LYS A 102 21.78 -10.12 8.94
N ARG A 103 20.55 -9.66 9.15
CA ARG A 103 19.34 -10.49 9.26
C ARG A 103 18.33 -10.23 8.16
N LYS A 104 18.63 -9.35 7.19
CA LYS A 104 17.69 -8.92 6.15
C LYS A 104 17.05 -10.08 5.40
N TRP A 105 17.83 -11.09 5.02
CA TRP A 105 17.33 -12.23 4.27
C TRP A 105 16.47 -13.18 5.10
N ILE A 106 16.70 -13.25 6.42
CA ILE A 106 15.84 -14.00 7.32
C ILE A 106 14.48 -13.31 7.41
N LEU A 107 14.46 -11.99 7.60
CA LEU A 107 13.21 -11.20 7.63
C LEU A 107 12.47 -11.33 6.30
N VAL A 108 13.14 -11.10 5.17
CA VAL A 108 12.56 -11.26 3.83
C VAL A 108 12.00 -12.68 3.63
N GLY A 109 12.74 -13.72 4.03
CA GLY A 109 12.28 -15.11 3.91
C GLY A 109 11.00 -15.39 4.72
N ILE A 110 10.90 -14.87 5.95
CA ILE A 110 9.67 -14.98 6.77
C ILE A 110 8.49 -14.31 6.05
N PHE A 111 8.66 -13.10 5.53
CA PHE A 111 7.58 -12.38 4.84
C PHE A 111 7.24 -12.96 3.47
N ILE A 112 8.18 -13.62 2.78
CA ILE A 112 7.86 -14.41 1.60
C ILE A 112 6.96 -15.59 1.98
N ALA A 113 7.33 -16.36 3.01
CA ALA A 113 6.53 -17.51 3.45
C ALA A 113 5.12 -17.08 3.88
N LEU A 114 5.01 -16.03 4.70
CA LEU A 114 3.71 -15.48 5.08
C LEU A 114 2.97 -14.88 3.87
N GLY A 115 3.67 -14.24 2.94
CA GLY A 115 3.07 -13.70 1.71
C GLY A 115 2.46 -14.81 0.85
N VAL A 116 3.13 -15.95 0.69
CA VAL A 116 2.60 -17.11 -0.05
C VAL A 116 1.33 -17.66 0.61
N ILE A 117 1.31 -17.76 1.94
CA ILE A 117 0.10 -18.19 2.67
C ILE A 117 -1.03 -17.18 2.47
N PHE A 118 -0.74 -15.88 2.48
CA PHE A 118 -1.73 -14.83 2.25
C PHE A 118 -2.31 -14.92 0.84
N GLU A 119 -1.45 -15.05 -0.18
CA GLU A 119 -1.85 -15.20 -1.58
C GLU A 119 -2.71 -16.45 -1.78
N TYR A 120 -2.39 -17.57 -1.12
CA TYR A 120 -3.23 -18.77 -1.18
C TYR A 120 -4.67 -18.47 -0.75
N PHE A 121 -4.87 -17.84 0.41
CA PHE A 121 -6.23 -17.49 0.84
C PHE A 121 -6.86 -16.42 -0.05
N LEU A 122 -6.08 -15.45 -0.52
CA LEU A 122 -6.56 -14.40 -1.41
C LEU A 122 -7.11 -14.98 -2.72
N TRP A 123 -6.41 -15.92 -3.35
CA TRP A 123 -6.78 -16.48 -4.66
C TRP A 123 -7.81 -17.61 -4.59
N PHE A 124 -7.71 -18.49 -3.59
CA PHE A 124 -8.57 -19.68 -3.51
C PHE A 124 -9.76 -19.51 -2.57
N HIS A 125 -9.72 -18.53 -1.66
CA HIS A 125 -10.76 -18.26 -0.66
C HIS A 125 -11.21 -16.79 -0.70
N THR A 126 -11.20 -16.15 -1.88
CA THR A 126 -11.56 -14.72 -2.02
C THR A 126 -12.96 -14.43 -1.48
N THR A 127 -13.95 -15.26 -1.82
CA THR A 127 -15.35 -15.09 -1.42
C THR A 127 -15.60 -15.31 0.06
N GLU A 128 -14.72 -16.05 0.74
CA GLU A 128 -14.75 -16.24 2.19
C GLU A 128 -13.98 -15.13 2.93
N SER A 129 -13.02 -14.51 2.23
CA SER A 129 -12.14 -13.45 2.74
C SER A 129 -12.81 -12.08 2.83
N PHE A 130 -13.78 -11.82 1.96
CA PHE A 130 -14.36 -10.49 1.79
C PHE A 130 -15.89 -10.53 1.75
N THR A 131 -16.50 -9.46 2.23
CA THR A 131 -17.89 -9.10 1.96
C THR A 131 -17.91 -7.89 1.06
N TRP A 132 -18.78 -7.90 0.04
CA TRP A 132 -18.95 -6.78 -0.87
C TRP A 132 -20.34 -6.17 -0.74
N ASN A 133 -20.39 -4.85 -0.81
CA ASN A 133 -21.62 -4.09 -0.89
C ASN A 133 -21.56 -3.17 -2.12
N LEU A 134 -22.66 -3.13 -2.87
CA LEU A 134 -22.82 -2.26 -4.03
C LEU A 134 -24.24 -1.71 -4.00
N ALA A 135 -24.40 -0.53 -3.39
CA ALA A 135 -25.71 0.05 -3.13
C ALA A 135 -26.42 0.46 -4.43
N ASN A 136 -25.74 1.22 -5.29
CA ASN A 136 -26.25 1.66 -6.59
C ASN A 136 -25.31 1.22 -7.72
N PRO A 137 -25.51 0.03 -8.31
CA PRO A 137 -24.69 -0.44 -9.43
C PRO A 137 -24.66 0.54 -10.60
N GLY A 138 -23.47 0.80 -11.15
CA GLY A 138 -23.25 1.77 -12.23
C GLY A 138 -23.19 3.23 -11.78
N GLU A 139 -23.29 3.50 -10.48
CA GLU A 139 -23.19 4.85 -9.89
C GLU A 139 -22.19 4.89 -8.73
N ASP A 140 -22.28 3.94 -7.80
CA ASP A 140 -21.33 3.76 -6.71
C ASP A 140 -20.18 2.83 -7.12
N LEU A 141 -19.09 2.86 -6.36
CA LEU A 141 -18.03 1.86 -6.46
C LEU A 141 -18.30 0.70 -5.51
N ILE A 142 -17.72 -0.46 -5.81
CA ILE A 142 -17.77 -1.63 -4.95
C ILE A 142 -17.08 -1.30 -3.61
N ASP A 143 -17.82 -1.47 -2.51
CA ASP A 143 -17.28 -1.42 -1.15
C ASP A 143 -16.91 -2.85 -0.73
N ALA A 144 -15.62 -3.10 -0.54
CA ALA A 144 -15.09 -4.39 -0.12
C ALA A 144 -14.53 -4.30 1.30
N SER A 145 -15.03 -5.18 2.17
CA SER A 145 -14.57 -5.28 3.57
C SER A 145 -14.06 -6.68 3.85
N PHE A 146 -12.97 -6.79 4.60
CA PHE A 146 -12.47 -8.08 5.08
C PHE A 146 -13.43 -8.72 6.08
N VAL A 147 -13.59 -10.04 5.99
CA VAL A 147 -14.19 -10.83 7.06
C VAL A 147 -13.20 -10.92 8.22
N ARG A 148 -13.53 -10.27 9.36
CA ARG A 148 -12.59 -10.03 10.48
C ARG A 148 -11.97 -11.27 11.11
N LEU A 149 -12.65 -12.41 11.05
CA LEU A 149 -12.15 -13.68 11.61
C LEU A 149 -11.44 -14.55 10.57
N HIS A 150 -11.46 -14.15 9.30
CA HIS A 150 -10.81 -14.90 8.24
C HIS A 150 -9.28 -14.71 8.29
N PRO A 151 -8.49 -15.76 7.95
CA PRO A 151 -7.03 -15.67 7.95
C PRO A 151 -6.46 -14.46 7.19
N THR A 152 -7.05 -14.07 6.07
CA THR A 152 -6.59 -12.90 5.28
C THR A 152 -6.59 -11.60 6.07
N PHE A 153 -7.65 -11.33 6.85
CA PHE A 153 -7.71 -10.15 7.71
C PHE A 153 -6.61 -10.17 8.78
N LEU A 154 -6.49 -11.31 9.47
CA LEU A 154 -5.50 -11.48 10.54
C LEU A 154 -4.07 -11.30 10.02
N MET A 155 -3.80 -11.80 8.82
CA MET A 155 -2.50 -11.66 8.17
C MET A 155 -2.21 -10.20 7.78
N VAL A 156 -3.17 -9.48 7.19
CA VAL A 156 -3.02 -8.05 6.90
C VAL A 156 -2.77 -7.26 8.18
N ALA A 157 -3.49 -7.55 9.26
CA ALA A 157 -3.26 -6.92 10.56
C ALA A 157 -1.83 -7.18 11.08
N VAL A 158 -1.36 -8.43 11.00
CA VAL A 158 0.03 -8.79 11.37
C VAL A 158 1.04 -8.06 10.48
N PHE A 159 0.81 -7.98 9.17
CA PHE A 159 1.68 -7.26 8.25
C PHE A 159 1.75 -5.77 8.55
N LEU A 160 0.62 -5.13 8.85
CA LEU A 160 0.57 -3.72 9.21
C LEU A 160 1.31 -3.46 10.53
N VAL A 161 1.06 -4.27 11.57
CA VAL A 161 1.76 -4.15 12.86
C VAL A 161 3.26 -4.36 12.68
N ALA A 162 3.66 -5.39 11.94
CA ALA A 162 5.07 -5.67 11.72
C ALA A 162 5.75 -4.59 10.87
N THR A 163 5.07 -4.03 9.86
CA THR A 163 5.53 -2.89 9.07
C THR A 163 5.75 -1.67 9.96
N LEU A 164 4.81 -1.37 10.86
CA LEU A 164 4.93 -0.24 11.79
C LEU A 164 6.11 -0.43 12.74
N VAL A 165 6.26 -1.62 13.33
CA VAL A 165 7.32 -1.90 14.30
C VAL A 165 8.70 -1.93 13.63
N LEU A 166 8.84 -2.71 12.55
CA LEU A 166 10.13 -2.92 11.91
C LEU A 166 10.59 -1.73 11.09
N LEU A 167 9.67 -1.08 10.36
CA LEU A 167 10.00 0.01 9.45
C LEU A 167 9.70 1.36 10.10
N GLY A 168 8.46 1.63 10.50
CA GLY A 168 8.08 2.93 11.09
C GLY A 168 8.92 3.28 12.32
N ILE A 169 8.77 2.51 13.40
CA ILE A 169 9.51 2.68 14.66
C ILE A 169 11.00 2.42 14.44
N GLY A 170 11.37 1.39 13.69
CA GLY A 170 12.77 1.06 13.40
C GLY A 170 13.54 2.22 12.75
N PHE A 171 12.95 2.89 11.76
CA PHE A 171 13.55 4.08 11.15
C PHE A 171 13.59 5.28 12.09
N PHE A 172 12.58 5.50 12.94
CA PHE A 172 12.66 6.56 13.94
C PHE A 172 13.76 6.33 14.97
N ILE A 173 13.99 5.09 15.39
CA ILE A 173 15.13 4.74 16.25
C ILE A 173 16.45 5.07 15.54
N LYS A 174 16.59 4.72 14.26
CA LYS A 174 17.76 5.09 13.45
C LYS A 174 17.92 6.60 13.27
N ALA A 175 16.82 7.34 13.10
CA ALA A 175 16.84 8.79 13.03
C ALA A 175 17.38 9.40 14.33
N LYS A 176 17.00 8.87 15.50
CA LYS A 176 17.51 9.31 16.80
C LYS A 176 19.02 9.03 16.98
N GLN A 177 19.50 7.93 16.40
CA GLN A 177 20.92 7.52 16.47
C GLN A 177 21.81 8.27 15.46
N ALA A 178 21.24 8.78 14.37
CA ALA A 178 21.96 9.50 13.34
C ALA A 178 22.04 11.02 13.61
N THR A 179 22.91 11.71 12.89
CA THR A 179 23.05 13.17 12.93
C THR A 179 22.93 13.78 11.53
N GLY A 180 22.74 15.11 11.47
CA GLY A 180 22.72 15.87 10.22
C GLY A 180 21.70 15.37 9.21
N GLU A 181 22.14 15.25 7.95
CA GLU A 181 21.27 14.86 6.83
C GLU A 181 20.73 13.44 6.97
N LEU A 182 21.52 12.51 7.51
CA LEU A 182 21.13 11.11 7.67
C LEU A 182 19.96 10.96 8.65
N ARG A 183 19.95 11.74 9.74
CA ARG A 183 18.81 11.80 10.68
C ARG A 183 17.52 12.20 9.99
N ARG A 184 17.57 13.23 9.14
CA ARG A 184 16.42 13.72 8.39
C ARG A 184 15.89 12.67 7.41
N LYS A 185 16.80 11.95 6.73
CA LYS A 185 16.45 10.86 5.81
C LYS A 185 15.73 9.71 6.50
N PHE A 186 16.26 9.24 7.63
CA PHE A 186 15.59 8.21 8.42
C PHE A 186 14.25 8.68 9.00
N PHE A 187 14.14 9.96 9.38
CA PHE A 187 12.86 10.51 9.83
C PHE A 187 11.80 10.47 8.72
N TYR A 188 12.14 10.84 7.49
CA TYR A 188 11.20 10.76 6.37
C TYR A 188 10.76 9.32 6.07
N LEU A 189 11.68 8.36 6.13
CA LEU A 189 11.33 6.94 5.99
C LEU A 189 10.38 6.45 7.09
N GLY A 190 10.71 6.74 8.36
CA GLY A 190 9.87 6.38 9.49
C GLY A 190 8.48 7.01 9.41
N PHE A 191 8.42 8.29 9.04
CA PHE A 191 7.17 9.01 8.85
C PHE A 191 6.33 8.43 7.71
N GLY A 192 6.96 8.15 6.56
CA GLY A 192 6.29 7.51 5.42
C GLY A 192 5.65 6.18 5.82
N PHE A 193 6.41 5.25 6.40
CA PHE A 193 5.86 3.95 6.81
C PHE A 193 4.79 4.05 7.91
N THR A 194 4.94 4.98 8.85
CA THR A 194 3.93 5.22 9.89
C THR A 194 2.64 5.74 9.27
N LEU A 195 2.73 6.72 8.36
CA LEU A 195 1.60 7.26 7.62
C LEU A 195 0.91 6.16 6.80
N PHE A 196 1.68 5.31 6.13
CA PHE A 196 1.13 4.17 5.39
C PHE A 196 0.35 3.22 6.28
N VAL A 197 0.91 2.83 7.44
CA VAL A 197 0.21 1.88 8.31
C VAL A 197 -1.04 2.50 8.93
N VAL A 198 -0.95 3.74 9.43
CA VAL A 198 -2.08 4.42 10.07
C VAL A 198 -3.20 4.65 9.05
N CYS A 199 -2.89 5.25 7.90
CA CYS A 199 -3.90 5.51 6.88
C CYS A 199 -4.43 4.22 6.27
N GLY A 200 -3.62 3.17 6.07
CA GLY A 200 -4.09 1.88 5.55
C GLY A 200 -5.02 1.15 6.53
N ALA A 201 -4.72 1.21 7.83
CA ALA A 201 -5.61 0.68 8.86
C ALA A 201 -6.93 1.45 8.92
N LEU A 202 -6.88 2.79 8.84
CA LEU A 202 -8.08 3.64 8.78
C LEU A 202 -8.91 3.38 7.53
N ASP A 203 -8.29 3.22 6.36
CA ASP A 203 -8.97 2.90 5.08
C ASP A 203 -9.73 1.57 5.16
N SER A 204 -9.22 0.62 5.95
CA SER A 204 -9.82 -0.72 6.11
C SER A 204 -11.00 -0.77 7.09
N ILE A 205 -11.22 0.28 7.88
CA ILE A 205 -12.29 0.32 8.91
C ILE A 205 -13.30 1.44 8.69
N ILE A 206 -12.93 2.49 7.94
CA ILE A 206 -13.80 3.62 7.63
C ILE A 206 -14.53 3.32 6.32
N PRO A 207 -15.88 3.34 6.31
CA PRO A 207 -16.64 3.12 5.08
C PRO A 207 -16.42 4.27 4.07
N PRO A 208 -16.70 4.04 2.76
CA PRO A 208 -16.57 5.07 1.73
C PRO A 208 -17.33 6.35 2.07
N GLY A 209 -16.68 7.51 1.87
CA GLY A 209 -17.24 8.83 2.14
C GLY A 209 -16.18 9.91 2.32
N ILE A 210 -16.57 11.11 2.78
CA ILE A 210 -15.66 12.26 2.90
C ILE A 210 -14.43 11.93 3.77
N THR A 211 -14.63 11.22 4.89
CA THR A 211 -13.55 10.87 5.82
C THR A 211 -12.48 9.99 5.17
N ILE A 212 -12.87 9.00 4.35
CA ILE A 212 -11.90 8.15 3.64
C ILE A 212 -11.08 8.97 2.64
N GLY A 213 -11.71 9.97 2.01
CA GLY A 213 -11.04 10.87 1.08
C GLY A 213 -9.86 11.59 1.73
N PHE A 214 -10.04 12.13 2.95
CA PHE A 214 -8.94 12.77 3.69
C PHE A 214 -7.82 11.79 4.05
N VAL A 215 -8.18 10.58 4.50
CA VAL A 215 -7.21 9.52 4.82
C VAL A 215 -6.37 9.17 3.59
N ARG A 216 -6.99 9.05 2.42
CA ARG A 216 -6.32 8.71 1.16
C ARG A 216 -5.48 9.85 0.59
N VAL A 217 -5.90 11.10 0.73
CA VAL A 217 -5.06 12.26 0.38
C VAL A 217 -3.80 12.30 1.25
N ALA A 218 -3.93 12.04 2.55
CA ALA A 218 -2.75 11.92 3.42
C ALA A 218 -1.86 10.75 2.98
N MET A 219 -2.46 9.57 2.74
CA MET A 219 -1.77 8.38 2.23
C MET A 219 -1.00 8.65 0.93
N ALA A 220 -1.57 9.43 0.00
CA ALA A 220 -0.91 9.74 -1.27
C ALA A 220 0.44 10.44 -1.10
N THR A 221 0.71 11.06 0.05
CA THR A 221 2.02 11.66 0.35
C THR A 221 3.09 10.64 0.77
N PHE A 222 2.72 9.37 1.06
CA PHE A 222 3.64 8.29 1.41
C PHE A 222 4.86 8.21 0.49
N ALA A 223 4.61 8.16 -0.83
CA ALA A 223 5.65 7.97 -1.83
C ALA A 223 6.62 9.17 -1.88
N LEU A 224 6.12 10.39 -1.62
CA LEU A 224 6.96 11.58 -1.48
C LEU A 224 7.92 11.41 -0.30
N TRP A 225 7.43 11.00 0.88
CA TRP A 225 8.26 10.82 2.07
C TRP A 225 9.33 9.74 1.86
N MET A 226 8.95 8.63 1.24
CA MET A 226 9.87 7.55 0.87
C MET A 226 10.98 8.05 -0.07
N TYR A 227 10.60 8.78 -1.13
CA TYR A 227 11.56 9.37 -2.06
C TYR A 227 12.48 10.38 -1.38
N LEU A 228 11.96 11.27 -0.52
CA LEU A 228 12.76 12.23 0.23
C LEU A 228 13.73 11.56 1.20
N GLY A 229 13.37 10.40 1.74
CA GLY A 229 14.22 9.60 2.63
C GLY A 229 15.41 8.94 1.93
N LEU A 230 15.33 8.71 0.60
CA LEU A 230 16.35 7.97 -0.14
C LEU A 230 17.06 8.77 -1.22
N LYS A 231 16.54 9.94 -1.60
CA LYS A 231 17.24 10.81 -2.54
C LYS A 231 18.60 11.22 -1.95
N THR A 232 19.63 11.05 -2.75
CA THR A 232 20.98 11.57 -2.54
C THR A 232 21.12 12.92 -3.23
#